data_AF-A0A9K3LT00-F1
#
_entry.id   AF-A0A9K3LT00-F1
#
_cell.length_a   1.000
_cell.length_b   1.000
_cell.length_c   1.000
_cell.angle_alpha   90.00
_cell.angle_beta   90.00
_cell.angle_gamma   90.00
#
_symmetry.space_group_name_H-M   'P 1'
#
loop_
_entity.id
_entity.type
_entity.pdbx_description
1 polymer ?
#
loop_
_entity_poly.entity_id
_entity_poly.type
_entity_poly.pdbx_seq_one_letter_code
_entity_poly.pdbx_strand_id
1 'polypeptide(L)'
;MASPVYSTVADSTANAKKCNVCDKGASKKCSRCSNVWYCSVECQKHDWKKHKPVCNSEYKMHQYELHKKAFDAVIKKYNLQTQEKSTEIAELLTRGTEKVTAPDFAKKFGMDVEEAVVFLEWIKTGVKFKEETIDTAKKAGFGSGATLSR
;
A
#
# COMPACT_ATOMS: atom_id res chain seq x y z
N MET A 1 50.82 -16.58 43.29
CA MET A 1 51.05 -15.98 41.97
C MET A 1 49.75 -16.14 41.18
N ALA A 2 49.02 -15.05 40.98
CA ALA A 2 47.64 -15.06 40.51
C ALA A 2 47.54 -15.36 39.00
N SER A 3 46.60 -16.24 38.66
CA SER A 3 46.26 -16.66 37.29
C SER A 3 45.69 -15.50 36.45
N PRO A 4 45.93 -15.46 35.13
CA PRO A 4 45.32 -14.48 34.24
C PRO A 4 43.82 -14.76 34.07
N VAL A 5 43.02 -13.72 34.26
CA VAL A 5 41.56 -13.74 34.12
C VAL A 5 41.20 -13.88 32.64
N TYR A 6 40.44 -14.94 32.31
CA TYR A 6 39.81 -15.13 31.01
C TYR A 6 38.63 -14.16 30.88
N SER A 7 38.84 -13.02 30.23
CA SER A 7 37.75 -12.12 29.85
C SER A 7 37.13 -12.60 28.55
N THR A 8 36.00 -13.29 28.71
CA THR A 8 35.02 -13.56 27.66
C THR A 8 34.52 -12.25 27.04
N VAL A 9 34.88 -11.99 25.79
CA VAL A 9 34.05 -11.16 24.91
C VAL A 9 33.35 -12.07 23.91
N ALA A 10 32.29 -12.71 24.38
CA ALA A 10 31.17 -12.99 23.50
C ALA A 10 30.53 -11.63 23.21
N ASP A 11 30.58 -11.17 21.97
CA ASP A 11 29.35 -10.61 21.44
C ASP A 11 29.20 -10.96 19.98
N SER A 12 28.06 -11.59 19.74
CA SER A 12 27.61 -12.09 18.46
C SER A 12 27.59 -10.97 17.44
N THR A 13 27.91 -11.29 16.21
CA THR A 13 27.66 -10.47 15.02
C THR A 13 26.15 -10.35 14.77
N ALA A 14 25.42 -9.76 15.72
CA ALA A 14 24.08 -9.26 15.52
C ALA A 14 24.20 -8.05 14.60
N ASN A 15 23.46 -8.09 13.49
CA ASN A 15 23.36 -6.99 12.53
C ASN A 15 22.88 -5.72 13.27
N ALA A 16 23.84 -4.92 13.75
CA ALA A 16 23.58 -3.78 14.59
C ALA A 16 22.86 -2.74 13.75
N LYS A 17 21.60 -2.48 14.09
CA LYS A 17 20.77 -1.48 13.41
C LYS A 17 21.42 -0.12 13.62
N LYS A 18 21.71 0.60 12.54
CA LYS A 18 22.39 1.90 12.58
C LYS A 18 21.42 3.05 12.36
N CYS A 19 21.71 4.18 12.98
CA CYS A 19 20.96 5.41 12.80
C CYS A 19 21.22 6.00 11.42
N ASN A 20 20.18 6.31 10.66
CA ASN A 20 20.27 6.87 9.30
C ASN A 20 20.89 8.29 9.22
N VAL A 21 21.18 8.91 10.37
CA VAL A 21 21.73 10.28 10.45
C VAL A 21 23.15 10.32 10.99
N CYS A 22 23.46 9.49 11.99
CA CYS A 22 24.74 9.58 12.71
C CYS A 22 25.47 8.24 12.84
N ASP A 23 24.96 7.19 12.20
CA ASP A 23 25.54 5.83 12.13
C ASP A 23 25.76 5.09 13.47
N LYS A 24 25.42 5.73 14.60
CA LYS A 24 25.39 5.11 15.93
C LYS A 24 24.31 4.02 16.00
N GLY A 25 24.42 3.13 16.98
CA GLY A 25 23.41 2.11 17.26
C GLY A 25 22.01 2.71 17.40
N ALA A 26 21.03 2.08 16.75
CA ALA A 26 19.65 2.51 16.68
C ALA A 26 18.71 1.43 17.24
N SER A 27 17.73 1.87 18.02
CA SER A 27 16.69 1.01 18.60
C SER A 27 15.29 1.36 18.14
N LYS A 28 15.12 2.49 17.45
CA LYS A 28 13.82 3.00 16.99
C LYS A 28 13.76 2.93 15.47
N LYS A 29 12.62 2.53 14.92
CA LYS A 29 12.34 2.60 13.49
C LYS A 29 11.26 3.64 13.20
N CYS A 30 11.23 4.15 11.98
CA CYS A 30 10.12 4.98 11.53
C CYS A 30 8.79 4.23 11.73
N SER A 31 7.85 4.80 12.48
CA SER A 31 6.57 4.13 12.80
C SER A 31 5.67 3.93 11.58
N ARG A 32 5.85 4.74 10.54
CA ARG A 32 5.06 4.67 9.30
C ARG A 32 5.57 3.58 8.36
N CYS A 33 6.80 3.70 7.87
CA CYS A 33 7.32 2.77 6.87
C CYS A 33 8.07 1.58 7.47
N SER A 34 8.50 1.64 8.72
CA SER A 34 9.35 0.62 9.37
C SER A 34 10.69 0.30 8.67
N ASN A 35 11.06 1.01 7.60
CA ASN A 35 12.22 0.71 6.76
C ASN A 35 13.54 1.37 7.23
N VAL A 36 13.46 2.45 8.01
CA VAL A 36 14.64 3.23 8.42
C VAL A 36 14.73 3.29 9.94
N TRP A 37 15.95 3.24 10.46
CA TRP A 37 16.27 3.22 11.89
C TRP A 37 16.92 4.53 12.35
N TYR A 38 16.60 4.93 13.58
CA TYR A 38 17.09 6.13 14.23
C TYR A 38 17.48 5.83 15.68
N CYS A 39 18.52 6.46 16.18
CA CYS A 39 18.87 6.38 17.60
C CYS A 39 17.93 7.22 18.47
N SER A 40 17.36 8.30 17.92
CA SER A 40 16.49 9.23 18.64
C SER A 40 15.45 9.91 17.73
N VAL A 41 14.47 10.58 18.34
CA VAL A 41 13.43 11.33 17.63
C VAL A 41 14.03 12.57 16.94
N GLU A 42 15.09 13.14 17.50
CA GLU A 42 15.82 14.28 16.96
C GLU A 42 16.47 13.91 15.62
N CYS A 43 17.13 12.75 15.55
CA CYS A 43 17.66 12.23 14.28
C CYS A 43 16.54 11.98 13.26
N GLN A 44 15.41 11.40 13.67
CA GLN A 44 14.27 11.22 12.76
C GLN A 44 13.75 12.57 12.22
N LYS A 45 13.60 13.59 13.07
CA LYS A 45 13.15 14.93 12.68
C LYS A 45 14.14 15.63 11.75
N HIS A 46 15.45 15.45 12.00
CA HIS A 46 16.50 15.99 11.15
C HIS A 46 16.44 15.41 9.73
N ASP A 47 16.27 14.09 9.63
CA ASP A 47 16.16 13.37 8.35
C ASP A 47 14.82 13.62 7.64
N TRP A 48 13.78 14.05 8.37
CA TRP A 48 12.40 14.05 7.89
C TRP A 48 12.19 14.75 6.54
N LYS A 49 12.87 15.88 6.27
CA LYS A 49 12.74 16.58 4.98
C LYS A 49 13.17 15.69 3.80
N LYS A 50 14.22 14.88 3.98
CA LYS A 50 14.73 13.94 2.97
C LYS A 50 13.95 12.62 2.98
N HIS A 51 13.63 12.11 4.18
CA HIS A 51 12.95 10.84 4.35
C HIS A 51 11.47 10.87 3.95
N LYS A 52 10.73 11.97 4.22
CA LYS A 52 9.28 12.08 3.99
C LYS A 52 8.79 11.62 2.61
N PRO A 53 9.37 12.08 1.48
CA PRO A 53 8.91 11.66 0.15
C PRO A 53 9.05 10.14 -0.04
N VAL A 54 10.21 9.58 0.32
CA VAL A 54 10.47 8.13 0.20
C VAL A 54 9.60 7.35 1.18
N CYS A 55 9.49 7.79 2.44
CA CYS A 55 8.63 7.18 3.45
C CYS A 55 7.18 7.07 3.00
N ASN A 56 6.65 8.11 2.35
CA ASN A 56 5.27 8.10 1.85
C ASN A 56 5.11 7.18 0.64
N SER A 57 6.08 7.17 -0.28
CA SER A 57 6.06 6.28 -1.45
C SER A 57 6.10 4.81 -1.03
N GLU A 58 7.10 4.44 -0.22
CA GLU A 58 7.29 3.08 0.29
C GLU A 58 6.07 2.61 1.10
N TYR A 59 5.53 3.48 1.96
CA TYR A 59 4.32 3.17 2.72
C TYR A 59 3.13 2.91 1.79
N LYS A 60 2.90 3.78 0.79
CA LYS A 60 1.80 3.60 -0.17
C LYS A 60 1.95 2.31 -0.98
N MET A 61 3.16 2.01 -1.45
CA MET A 61 3.45 0.79 -2.20
C MET A 61 3.19 -0.46 -1.36
N HIS A 62 3.69 -0.50 -0.13
CA HIS A 62 3.47 -1.63 0.76
C HIS A 62 1.98 -1.83 1.08
N GLN A 63 1.23 -0.74 1.34
CA GLN A 63 -0.21 -0.81 1.55
C GLN A 63 -0.95 -1.29 0.30
N TYR A 64 -0.56 -0.82 -0.89
CA TYR A 64 -1.11 -1.28 -2.16
C TYR A 64 -0.88 -2.78 -2.37
N GLU A 65 0.31 -3.30 -2.10
CA GLU A 65 0.63 -4.73 -2.21
C GLU A 65 -0.23 -5.58 -1.27
N LEU A 66 -0.38 -5.16 0.00
CA LEU A 66 -1.22 -5.85 0.97
C LEU A 66 -2.69 -5.85 0.55
N HIS A 67 -3.22 -4.70 0.14
CA HIS A 67 -4.59 -4.58 -0.33
C HIS A 67 -4.81 -5.40 -1.62
N LYS A 68 -3.83 -5.43 -2.54
CA LYS A 68 -3.89 -6.26 -3.75
C LYS A 68 -3.98 -7.73 -3.38
N LYS A 69 -3.11 -8.17 -2.47
CA LYS A 69 -3.08 -9.56 -2.03
C LYS A 69 -4.39 -9.97 -1.37
N ALA A 70 -4.98 -9.07 -0.55
CA ALA A 70 -6.29 -9.30 0.05
C ALA A 70 -7.39 -9.38 -1.03
N PHE A 71 -7.40 -8.47 -1.99
CA PHE A 71 -8.32 -8.49 -3.12
C PHE A 71 -8.22 -9.78 -3.95
N ASP A 72 -7.00 -10.17 -4.34
CA ASP A 72 -6.74 -11.39 -5.12
C ASP A 72 -7.21 -12.64 -4.34
N ALA A 73 -7.03 -12.65 -3.01
CA ALA A 73 -7.52 -13.71 -2.15
C ALA A 73 -9.06 -13.78 -2.15
N VAL A 74 -9.75 -12.64 -2.08
CA VAL A 74 -11.23 -12.56 -2.15
C VAL A 74 -11.73 -13.04 -3.51
N ILE A 75 -11.13 -12.59 -4.61
CA ILE A 75 -11.45 -13.06 -5.97
C ILE A 75 -11.42 -14.58 -6.03
N LYS A 76 -10.30 -15.17 -5.57
CA LYS A 76 -10.10 -16.62 -5.59
C LYS A 76 -11.06 -17.36 -4.66
N LYS A 77 -11.26 -16.89 -3.43
CA LYS A 77 -12.13 -17.52 -2.42
C LYS A 77 -13.58 -17.64 -2.90
N TYR A 78 -14.07 -16.60 -3.56
CA TYR A 78 -15.46 -16.53 -4.04
C TYR A 78 -15.62 -16.85 -5.52
N ASN A 79 -14.53 -17.23 -6.21
CA ASN A 79 -14.50 -17.49 -7.65
C ASN A 79 -15.08 -16.33 -8.49
N LEU A 80 -14.80 -15.08 -8.11
CA LEU A 80 -15.38 -13.90 -8.75
C LEU A 80 -14.82 -13.65 -10.16
N GLN A 81 -13.77 -14.38 -10.55
CA GLN A 81 -13.17 -14.34 -11.88
C GLN A 81 -13.95 -15.14 -12.95
N THR A 82 -15.02 -15.86 -12.60
CA THR A 82 -15.81 -16.57 -13.59
C THR A 82 -16.58 -15.60 -14.49
N GLN A 83 -16.83 -16.00 -15.74
CA GLN A 83 -17.55 -15.15 -16.71
C GLN A 83 -18.89 -14.67 -16.14
N GLU A 84 -19.70 -15.59 -15.63
CA GLU A 84 -21.01 -15.32 -15.01
C GLU A 84 -20.92 -14.26 -13.89
N LYS A 85 -20.05 -14.47 -12.89
CA LYS A 85 -19.92 -13.55 -11.75
C LYS A 85 -19.32 -12.21 -12.16
N SER A 86 -18.38 -12.21 -13.10
CA SER A 86 -17.78 -10.97 -13.61
C SER A 86 -18.83 -10.08 -14.30
N THR A 87 -19.73 -10.67 -15.08
CA THR A 87 -20.84 -9.97 -15.71
C THR A 87 -21.82 -9.45 -14.67
N GLU A 88 -22.20 -10.25 -13.68
CA GLU A 88 -23.09 -9.80 -12.60
C GLU A 88 -22.50 -8.64 -11.80
N ILE A 89 -21.19 -8.69 -11.50
CA ILE A 89 -20.47 -7.60 -10.81
C ILE A 89 -20.48 -6.33 -11.68
N ALA A 90 -20.20 -6.46 -12.97
CA ALA A 90 -20.18 -5.32 -13.89
C ALA A 90 -21.57 -4.66 -13.97
N GLU A 91 -22.63 -5.44 -14.13
CA GLU A 91 -24.00 -4.93 -14.14
C GLU A 91 -24.37 -4.28 -12.82
N LEU A 92 -24.00 -4.90 -11.69
CA LEU A 92 -24.31 -4.39 -10.37
C LEU A 92 -23.59 -3.07 -10.06
N LEU A 93 -22.36 -2.88 -10.55
CA LEU A 93 -21.59 -1.63 -10.37
C LEU A 93 -21.97 -0.53 -11.36
N THR A 94 -22.63 -0.88 -12.47
CA THR A 94 -23.02 0.08 -13.54
C THR A 94 -24.51 0.44 -13.49
N ARG A 95 -25.32 -0.30 -12.73
CA ARG A 95 -26.77 -0.09 -12.60
C ARG A 95 -27.09 1.09 -11.66
N GLY A 96 -27.37 2.24 -12.26
CA GLY A 96 -27.91 3.42 -11.58
C GLY A 96 -26.85 4.28 -10.88
N THR A 97 -27.28 5.44 -10.38
CA THR A 97 -26.44 6.37 -9.60
C THR A 97 -26.23 5.94 -8.15
N GLU A 98 -26.87 4.84 -7.73
CA GLU A 98 -26.80 4.35 -6.36
C GLU A 98 -25.49 3.60 -6.09
N LYS A 99 -24.81 3.98 -5.01
CA LYS A 99 -23.56 3.33 -4.59
C LYS A 99 -23.90 1.98 -3.97
N VAL A 100 -23.34 0.93 -4.55
CA VAL A 100 -23.36 -0.42 -3.96
C VAL A 100 -22.72 -0.40 -2.57
N THR A 101 -23.45 -0.90 -1.57
CA THR A 101 -22.95 -1.03 -0.20
C THR A 101 -22.28 -2.38 0.02
N ALA A 102 -21.35 -2.45 0.99
CA ALA A 102 -20.67 -3.71 1.31
C ALA A 102 -21.62 -4.79 1.85
N PRO A 103 -22.60 -4.51 2.73
CA PRO A 103 -23.58 -5.51 3.15
C PRO A 103 -24.41 -6.09 2.00
N ASP A 104 -24.84 -5.26 1.05
CA ASP A 104 -25.62 -5.72 -0.10
C ASP A 104 -24.78 -6.59 -1.03
N PHE A 105 -23.53 -6.18 -1.28
CA PHE A 105 -22.57 -6.97 -2.04
C PHE A 105 -22.29 -8.31 -1.35
N ALA A 106 -22.11 -8.28 -0.04
CA ALA A 106 -21.88 -9.47 0.77
C ALA A 106 -23.02 -10.48 0.67
N LYS A 107 -24.26 -10.00 0.83
CA LYS A 107 -25.48 -10.80 0.69
C LYS A 107 -25.62 -11.39 -0.72
N LYS A 108 -25.32 -10.61 -1.76
CA LYS A 108 -25.47 -11.02 -3.17
C LYS A 108 -24.49 -12.13 -3.56
N PHE A 109 -23.24 -12.06 -3.09
CA PHE A 109 -22.19 -13.02 -3.45
C PHE A 109 -21.93 -14.08 -2.38
N GLY A 110 -22.72 -14.11 -1.30
CA GLY A 110 -22.55 -15.04 -0.19
C GLY A 110 -21.19 -14.92 0.49
N MET A 111 -20.69 -13.68 0.62
CA MET A 111 -19.38 -13.39 1.19
C MET A 111 -19.46 -12.72 2.55
N ASP A 112 -18.33 -12.69 3.25
CA ASP A 112 -18.19 -11.93 4.48
C ASP A 112 -18.25 -10.41 4.20
N VAL A 113 -18.77 -9.65 5.16
CA VAL A 113 -18.94 -8.20 5.01
C VAL A 113 -17.59 -7.47 4.96
N GLU A 114 -16.60 -7.90 5.74
CA GLU A 114 -15.27 -7.30 5.73
C GLU A 114 -14.55 -7.58 4.39
N GLU A 115 -14.72 -8.79 3.84
CA GLU A 115 -14.18 -9.14 2.52
C GLU A 115 -14.87 -8.38 1.39
N ALA A 116 -16.18 -8.10 1.52
CA ALA A 116 -16.89 -7.21 0.60
C ALA A 116 -16.38 -5.76 0.66
N VAL A 117 -16.02 -5.26 1.85
CA VAL A 117 -15.39 -3.95 2.01
C VAL A 117 -14.06 -3.92 1.26
N VAL A 118 -13.18 -4.90 1.50
CA VAL A 118 -11.88 -5.01 0.80
C VAL A 118 -12.07 -5.02 -0.72
N PHE A 119 -13.03 -5.80 -1.21
CA PHE A 119 -13.32 -5.90 -2.64
C PHE A 119 -13.75 -4.56 -3.25
N LEU A 120 -14.74 -3.90 -2.64
CA LEU A 120 -15.27 -2.63 -3.13
C LEU A 120 -14.27 -1.47 -2.99
N GLU A 121 -13.45 -1.47 -1.95
CA GLU A 121 -12.38 -0.49 -1.76
C GLU A 121 -11.30 -0.59 -2.85
N TRP A 122 -10.92 -1.82 -3.22
CA TRP A 122 -9.96 -2.05 -4.30
C TRP A 122 -10.49 -1.54 -5.65
N ILE A 123 -11.76 -1.80 -5.96
CA ILE A 123 -12.40 -1.29 -7.18
C ILE A 123 -12.40 0.24 -7.20
N LYS A 124 -12.81 0.88 -6.10
CA LYS A 124 -12.76 2.36 -5.97
C LYS A 124 -11.33 2.89 -6.16
N THR A 125 -10.33 2.18 -5.63
CA THR A 125 -8.91 2.56 -5.76
C THR A 125 -8.44 2.46 -7.21
N GLY A 126 -8.81 1.40 -7.91
CA GLY A 126 -8.50 1.23 -9.34
C GLY A 126 -9.18 2.28 -10.22
N VAL A 127 -10.42 2.69 -9.91
CA VAL A 127 -11.13 3.76 -10.64
C VAL A 127 -10.45 5.11 -10.43
N LYS A 128 -10.10 5.46 -9.18
CA LYS A 128 -9.39 6.71 -8.88
C LYS A 128 -8.03 6.80 -9.59
N PHE A 129 -7.28 5.71 -9.65
CA PHE A 129 -6.00 5.69 -10.36
C PHE A 129 -6.16 5.96 -11.86
N LYS A 130 -7.21 5.39 -12.49
CA LYS A 130 -7.56 5.68 -13.88
C LYS A 130 -7.97 7.14 -14.07
N GLU A 131 -8.81 7.69 -13.18
CA GLU A 131 -9.23 9.09 -13.22
C GLU A 131 -8.04 10.06 -13.11
N GLU A 132 -7.15 9.85 -12.13
CA GLU A 132 -5.94 10.67 -11.94
C GLU A 132 -4.98 10.62 -13.14
N THR A 133 -4.84 9.45 -13.77
CA THR A 133 -4.01 9.28 -14.97
C THR A 133 -4.62 10.00 -16.17
N ILE A 134 -5.94 9.88 -16.38
CA ILE A 134 -6.67 10.59 -17.45
C ILE A 134 -6.59 12.11 -17.23
N ASP A 135 -6.77 12.60 -16.00
CA ASP A 135 -6.68 14.01 -15.68
C ASP A 135 -5.26 14.57 -15.85
N THR A 136 -4.25 13.78 -15.51
CA THR A 136 -2.84 14.14 -15.76
C THR A 136 -2.56 14.22 -17.26
N ALA A 137 -3.07 13.27 -18.06
CA ALA A 137 -2.94 13.27 -19.52
C ALA A 137 -3.67 14.46 -20.17
N LYS A 138 -4.87 14.81 -19.70
CA LYS A 138 -5.62 16.00 -20.14
C LYS A 138 -4.89 17.30 -19.77
N LYS A 139 -4.34 17.39 -18.55
CA LYS A 139 -3.53 18.54 -18.10
C LYS A 139 -2.21 18.66 -18.86
N ALA A 140 -1.66 17.55 -19.34
CA ALA A 140 -0.46 17.52 -20.18
C ALA A 140 -0.70 17.92 -21.65
N GLY A 141 -1.93 18.33 -22.02
CA GLY A 141 -2.20 18.96 -23.32
C GLY A 141 -2.36 17.99 -24.50
N PHE A 142 -2.46 16.68 -24.26
CA PHE A 142 -2.81 15.71 -25.31
C PHE A 142 -4.33 15.64 -25.51
N GLY A 143 -4.95 16.77 -25.83
CA GLY A 143 -6.33 16.84 -26.31
C GLY A 143 -6.35 16.68 -27.82
N SER A 144 -6.99 15.63 -28.33
CA SER A 144 -7.14 15.34 -29.75
C SER A 144 -7.76 16.53 -30.50
N GLY A 145 -6.94 17.30 -31.20
CA GLY A 145 -7.37 18.18 -32.27
C GLY A 145 -7.56 17.38 -33.54
N ALA A 146 -8.79 16.95 -33.81
CA ALA A 146 -9.20 16.46 -35.13
C ALA A 146 -10.67 16.77 -35.37
N THR A 147 -10.94 17.99 -35.83
CA THR A 147 -12.10 18.27 -36.68
C THR A 147 -11.59 18.64 -38.06
N LEU A 148 -11.40 17.61 -38.90
CA LEU A 148 -11.44 17.79 -40.35
C LEU A 148 -12.87 18.16 -40.72
N SER A 149 -13.05 19.37 -41.25
CA SER A 149 -14.26 19.75 -41.97
C SER A 149 -13.89 20.71 -43.09
N ARG A 150 -13.82 20.09 -44.27
CA ARG A 150 -14.08 20.55 -45.63
C ARG A 150 -13.41 21.83 -46.15
#